data_AF-R7LC55-F1
#
_entry.id   AF-R7LC55-F1
#
_cell.length_a   1.000
_cell.length_b   1.000
_cell.length_c   1.000
_cell.angle_alpha   90.00
_cell.angle_beta   90.00
_cell.angle_gamma   90.00
#
_symmetry.space_group_name_H-M   'P 1'
#
loop_
_entity.id
_entity.type
_entity.pdbx_description
1 polymer ?
#
loop_
_entity_poly.entity_id
_entity_poly.type
_entity_poly.pdbx_seq_one_letter_code
_entity_poly.pdbx_strand_id
1 'polypeptide(L)'
;MGVKNVPVFRIPPMELDKRKALNIVFNRATNDGDICQTPEKSKRELETLNLSELANSISDKELESKEFFRCAYPCKVSVAKLCKINSGRWIQYAKSIARTLRKAGIIMPIVCTPDGKVINGIGRLEMLAELKADTCEVVYISEDEAKFADAMMNLLTMDFNIHERYEDLLR
;
A
#
# COMPACT_ATOMS: atom_id res chain seq x y z
N MET A 1 -11.68 -0.16 -18.15
CA MET A 1 -12.51 0.18 -16.97
C MET A 1 -13.73 0.95 -17.46
N GLY A 2 -14.94 0.51 -17.09
CA GLY A 2 -16.21 1.00 -17.66
C GLY A 2 -16.87 2.18 -16.92
N VAL A 3 -16.15 2.90 -16.06
CA VAL A 3 -16.68 4.03 -15.27
C VAL A 3 -16.49 5.37 -15.97
N LYS A 4 -17.42 6.31 -15.76
CA LYS A 4 -17.31 7.68 -16.34
C LYS A 4 -16.52 8.65 -15.46
N ASN A 5 -16.52 8.42 -14.14
CA ASN A 5 -15.88 9.27 -13.16
C ASN A 5 -15.04 8.43 -12.20
N VAL A 6 -13.92 8.97 -11.72
CA VAL A 6 -13.06 8.33 -10.73
C VAL A 6 -12.78 9.32 -9.60
N PRO A 7 -12.97 8.95 -8.32
CA PRO A 7 -12.62 9.82 -7.20
C PRO A 7 -11.11 10.05 -7.17
N VAL A 8 -10.70 11.30 -6.98
CA VAL A 8 -9.28 11.69 -6.93
C VAL A 8 -8.98 12.51 -5.69
N PHE A 9 -7.81 12.25 -5.10
CA PHE A 9 -7.21 13.09 -4.09
C PHE A 9 -6.14 13.96 -4.74
N ARG A 10 -6.16 15.28 -4.49
CA ARG A 10 -5.20 16.22 -5.05
C ARG A 10 -4.29 16.77 -3.97
N ILE A 11 -2.99 16.69 -4.21
CA ILE A 11 -1.97 17.30 -3.37
C ILE A 11 -1.61 18.71 -3.89
N PRO A 12 -1.15 19.62 -3.02
CA PRO A 12 -0.70 20.94 -3.45
C PRO A 12 0.43 20.88 -4.48
N PRO A 13 0.59 21.92 -5.31
CA PRO A 13 1.72 22.05 -6.22
C PRO A 13 3.06 21.92 -5.48
N MET A 14 4.04 21.32 -6.14
CA MET A 14 5.39 21.11 -5.61
C MET A 14 6.42 21.34 -6.72
N GLU A 15 7.61 21.80 -6.34
CA GLU A 15 8.75 21.90 -7.24
C GLU A 15 9.09 20.56 -7.90
N LEU A 16 9.65 20.61 -9.11
CA LEU A 16 9.90 19.41 -9.92
C LEU A 16 10.77 18.38 -9.18
N ASP A 17 11.83 18.82 -8.50
CA ASP A 17 12.74 17.90 -7.80
C ASP A 17 12.07 17.24 -6.60
N LYS A 18 11.26 18.00 -5.86
CA LYS A 18 10.44 17.45 -4.76
C LYS A 18 9.43 16.43 -5.28
N ARG A 19 8.81 16.68 -6.45
CA ARG A 19 7.90 15.72 -7.09
C ARG A 19 8.61 14.45 -7.52
N LYS A 20 9.78 14.55 -8.16
CA LYS A 20 10.59 13.38 -8.57
C LYS A 20 10.97 12.52 -7.36
N ALA A 21 11.51 13.14 -6.31
CA ALA A 21 11.88 12.44 -5.08
C ALA A 21 10.67 11.77 -4.42
N LEU A 22 9.53 12.48 -4.34
CA LEU A 22 8.31 11.93 -3.76
C LEU A 22 7.74 10.75 -4.56
N ASN A 23 7.84 10.76 -5.89
CA ASN A 23 7.41 9.63 -6.71
C ASN A 23 8.21 8.36 -6.44
N ILE A 24 9.53 8.48 -6.21
CA ILE A 24 10.38 7.34 -5.82
C ILE A 24 9.91 6.78 -4.48
N VAL A 25 9.74 7.66 -3.50
CA VAL A 25 9.24 7.30 -2.15
C VAL A 25 7.86 6.67 -2.25
N PHE A 26 6.97 7.20 -3.09
CA PHE A 26 5.61 6.70 -3.28
C PHE A 26 5.62 5.26 -3.76
N ASN A 27 6.37 4.97 -4.83
CA ASN A 27 6.49 3.61 -5.37
C ASN A 27 6.99 2.60 -4.33
N ARG A 28 7.81 3.05 -3.37
CA ARG A 28 8.36 2.19 -2.32
C ARG A 28 7.43 2.06 -1.10
N ALA A 29 6.76 3.14 -0.67
CA ALA A 29 5.88 3.12 0.50
C ALA A 29 4.49 2.53 0.26
N THR A 30 4.11 2.32 -1.00
CA THR A 30 2.90 1.56 -1.32
C THR A 30 3.06 0.06 -1.07
N ASN A 31 4.29 -0.45 -0.99
CA ASN A 31 4.58 -1.83 -0.64
C ASN A 31 5.00 -1.93 0.83
N ASP A 32 4.59 -2.98 1.53
CA ASP A 32 5.11 -3.31 2.87
C ASP A 32 6.44 -4.09 2.77
N GLY A 33 7.36 -3.59 1.97
CA GLY A 33 8.67 -4.21 1.77
C GLY A 33 9.63 -3.96 2.92
N ASP A 34 10.50 -4.92 3.18
CA ASP A 34 11.67 -4.71 4.04
C ASP A 34 12.88 -4.21 3.23
N ILE A 35 13.89 -3.67 3.91
CA ILE A 35 15.12 -3.16 3.31
C ILE A 35 15.87 -4.22 2.49
N CYS A 36 15.73 -5.50 2.86
CA CYS A 36 16.35 -6.62 2.16
C CYS A 36 15.47 -7.24 1.05
N GLN A 37 14.28 -6.69 0.81
CA GLN A 37 13.41 -7.13 -0.29
C GLN A 37 13.95 -6.55 -1.60
N THR A 38 14.43 -7.43 -2.48
CA THR A 38 14.93 -7.09 -3.82
C THR A 38 13.90 -7.42 -4.89
N PRO A 39 14.00 -6.81 -6.09
CA PRO A 39 13.13 -7.16 -7.21
C PRO A 39 13.20 -8.65 -7.58
N GLU A 40 14.36 -9.29 -7.50
CA GLU A 40 14.53 -10.71 -7.82
C GLU A 40 13.82 -11.62 -6.83
N LYS A 41 13.90 -11.30 -5.53
CA LYS A 41 13.18 -12.06 -4.50
C LYS A 41 11.67 -11.94 -4.69
N SER A 42 11.20 -10.71 -4.90
CA SER A 42 9.77 -10.43 -5.11
C SER A 42 9.25 -11.11 -6.37
N LYS A 43 10.04 -11.10 -7.45
CA LYS A 43 9.74 -11.80 -8.70
C LYS A 43 9.65 -13.31 -8.49
N ARG A 44 10.62 -13.92 -7.82
CA ARG A 44 10.60 -15.38 -7.54
C ARG A 44 9.36 -15.77 -6.75
N GLU A 45 9.02 -14.99 -5.72
CA GLU A 45 7.83 -15.24 -4.92
C GLU A 45 6.56 -15.10 -5.77
N LEU A 46 6.47 -14.06 -6.58
CA LEU A 46 5.35 -13.83 -7.49
C LEU A 46 5.20 -14.96 -8.53
N GLU A 47 6.31 -15.50 -9.06
CA GLU A 47 6.34 -16.63 -10.00
C GLU A 47 5.83 -17.95 -9.36
N THR A 48 5.88 -18.08 -8.03
CA THR A 48 5.29 -19.25 -7.34
C THR A 48 3.77 -19.17 -7.20
N LEU A 49 3.16 -18.01 -7.48
CA LEU A 49 1.73 -17.78 -7.31
C LEU A 49 0.98 -17.97 -8.63
N ASN A 50 -0.13 -18.71 -8.59
CA ASN A 50 -1.05 -18.77 -9.72
C ASN A 50 -1.98 -17.54 -9.71
N LEU A 51 -1.46 -16.40 -10.15
CA LEU A 51 -2.19 -15.12 -10.13
C LEU A 51 -3.47 -15.15 -10.96
N SER A 52 -3.47 -15.88 -12.08
CA SER A 52 -4.65 -16.01 -12.95
C SER A 52 -5.79 -16.74 -12.23
N GLU A 53 -5.48 -17.82 -11.51
CA GLU A 53 -6.48 -18.55 -10.71
C GLU A 53 -6.99 -17.70 -9.55
N LEU A 54 -6.09 -17.02 -8.82
CA LEU A 54 -6.46 -16.11 -7.75
C LEU A 54 -7.37 -14.98 -8.27
N ALA A 55 -7.04 -14.37 -9.40
CA ALA A 55 -7.86 -13.34 -10.03
C ALA A 55 -9.24 -13.86 -10.43
N ASN A 56 -9.31 -15.05 -11.06
CA ASN A 56 -10.58 -15.65 -11.49
C ASN A 56 -11.49 -16.05 -10.34
N SER A 57 -10.94 -16.26 -9.14
CA SER A 57 -11.72 -16.56 -7.93
C SER A 57 -12.39 -15.32 -7.31
N ILE A 58 -11.98 -14.11 -7.71
CA ILE A 58 -12.51 -12.86 -7.19
C ILE A 58 -13.68 -12.41 -8.06
N SER A 59 -14.83 -12.19 -7.43
CA SER A 59 -16.00 -11.65 -8.14
C SER A 59 -15.81 -10.17 -8.46
N ASP A 60 -16.15 -9.80 -9.70
CA ASP A 60 -16.22 -8.40 -10.13
C ASP A 60 -17.18 -7.62 -9.23
N LYS A 61 -16.81 -6.36 -8.96
CA LYS A 61 -17.65 -5.44 -8.19
C LYS A 61 -18.51 -4.61 -9.13
N GLU A 62 -19.72 -4.30 -8.68
CA GLU A 62 -20.62 -3.42 -9.42
C GLU A 62 -19.95 -2.06 -9.67
N LEU A 63 -19.94 -1.62 -10.93
CA LEU A 63 -19.34 -0.35 -11.33
C LEU A 63 -19.94 0.82 -10.54
N GLU A 64 -19.10 1.76 -10.15
CA GLU A 64 -19.48 2.97 -9.40
C GLU A 64 -20.03 2.73 -7.97
N SER A 65 -20.14 1.47 -7.52
CA SER A 65 -20.51 1.14 -6.15
C SER A 65 -19.44 1.59 -5.13
N LYS A 66 -19.84 1.67 -3.85
CA LYS A 66 -18.89 1.91 -2.75
C LYS A 66 -17.84 0.81 -2.66
N GLU A 67 -18.19 -0.43 -3.02
CA GLU A 67 -17.25 -1.55 -3.04
C GLU A 67 -16.22 -1.44 -4.16
N PHE A 68 -16.63 -0.87 -5.30
CA PHE A 68 -15.74 -0.58 -6.42
C PHE A 68 -14.77 0.56 -6.08
N PHE A 69 -15.25 1.59 -5.37
CA PHE A 69 -14.44 2.72 -4.90
C PHE A 69 -14.07 2.62 -3.41
N ARG A 70 -13.74 1.42 -2.91
CA ARG A 70 -13.46 1.17 -1.48
C ARG A 70 -12.50 2.17 -0.84
N CYS A 71 -11.44 2.54 -1.55
CA CYS A 71 -10.43 3.49 -1.07
C CYS A 71 -10.97 4.92 -0.85
N ALA A 72 -12.10 5.28 -1.47
CA ALA A 72 -12.78 6.57 -1.25
C ALA A 72 -13.70 6.55 -0.02
N TYR A 73 -14.01 5.37 0.52
CA TYR A 73 -14.93 5.18 1.64
C TYR A 73 -14.31 4.32 2.75
N PRO A 74 -13.13 4.69 3.31
CA PRO A 74 -12.50 3.91 4.35
C PRO A 74 -13.30 3.95 5.67
N CYS A 75 -13.20 2.88 6.44
CA CYS A 75 -13.70 2.82 7.81
C CYS A 75 -12.69 3.42 8.78
N LYS A 76 -13.16 4.15 9.80
CA LYS A 76 -12.31 4.57 10.92
C LYS A 76 -12.23 3.45 11.95
N VAL A 77 -11.01 3.01 12.26
CA VAL A 77 -10.75 1.88 13.15
C VAL A 77 -9.72 2.28 14.20
N SER A 78 -9.85 1.73 15.42
CA SER A 78 -8.88 1.96 16.50
C SER A 78 -7.50 1.43 16.13
N VAL A 79 -6.49 2.30 16.24
CA VAL A 79 -5.08 1.93 16.03
C VAL A 79 -4.64 0.88 17.05
N ALA A 80 -4.95 1.08 18.33
CA ALA A 80 -4.59 0.14 19.39
C ALA A 80 -5.14 -1.27 19.15
N LYS A 81 -6.39 -1.38 18.67
CA LYS A 81 -7.02 -2.67 18.33
C LYS A 81 -6.25 -3.37 17.20
N LEU A 82 -5.97 -2.67 16.11
CA LEU A 82 -5.26 -3.25 14.97
C LEU A 82 -3.81 -3.60 15.31
N CYS A 83 -3.15 -2.79 16.13
CA CYS A 83 -1.80 -3.08 16.59
C CYS A 83 -1.74 -4.38 17.41
N LYS A 84 -2.75 -4.62 18.25
CA LYS A 84 -2.86 -5.88 19.00
C LYS A 84 -3.00 -7.10 18.08
N ILE A 85 -3.83 -7.00 17.04
CA ILE A 85 -4.06 -8.09 16.07
C ILE A 85 -2.79 -8.39 15.25
N ASN A 86 -2.02 -7.37 14.90
CA ASN A 86 -0.86 -7.47 14.01
C ASN A 86 0.50 -7.45 14.73
N SER A 87 0.50 -7.70 16.05
CA SER A 87 1.71 -7.67 16.86
C SER A 87 2.80 -8.60 16.31
N GLY A 88 4.03 -8.09 16.24
CA GLY A 88 5.20 -8.86 15.79
C GLY A 88 5.44 -8.84 14.28
N ARG A 89 4.59 -8.18 13.48
CA ARG A 89 4.73 -8.07 12.01
C ARG A 89 5.35 -6.75 11.56
N TRP A 90 6.09 -6.08 12.44
CA TRP A 90 6.57 -4.72 12.24
C TRP A 90 7.73 -4.65 11.24
N ILE A 91 7.64 -3.69 10.31
CA ILE A 91 8.65 -3.47 9.27
C ILE A 91 9.13 -2.02 9.38
N GLN A 92 10.28 -1.83 10.04
CA GLN A 92 10.82 -0.51 10.35
C GLN A 92 11.06 0.34 9.10
N TYR A 93 11.50 -0.30 8.00
CA TYR A 93 11.70 0.35 6.72
C TYR A 93 10.38 0.91 6.17
N ALA A 94 9.33 0.09 6.08
CA ALA A 94 8.00 0.51 5.65
C ALA A 94 7.45 1.67 6.49
N LYS A 95 7.65 1.65 7.82
CA LYS A 95 7.28 2.76 8.71
C LYS A 95 7.96 4.07 8.34
N SER A 96 9.27 4.03 8.09
CA SER A 96 10.06 5.23 7.76
C SER A 96 9.54 5.90 6.49
N ILE A 97 9.27 5.12 5.45
CA ILE A 97 8.79 5.65 4.17
C ILE A 97 7.34 6.14 4.28
N ALA A 98 6.48 5.42 5.02
CA ALA A 98 5.13 5.87 5.33
C ALA A 98 5.11 7.26 5.98
N ARG A 99 6.07 7.53 6.88
CA ARG A 99 6.24 8.85 7.51
C ARG A 99 6.60 9.94 6.50
N THR A 100 7.46 9.64 5.54
CA THR A 100 7.82 10.59 4.47
C THR A 100 6.62 10.95 3.61
N LEU A 101 5.81 9.96 3.20
CA LEU A 101 4.58 10.22 2.45
C LEU A 101 3.57 11.04 3.25
N ARG A 102 3.37 10.71 4.53
CA ARG A 102 2.47 11.46 5.41
C ARG A 102 2.89 12.91 5.55
N LYS A 103 4.20 13.19 5.70
CA LYS A 103 4.73 14.57 5.74
C LYS A 103 4.48 15.34 4.45
N ALA A 104 4.40 14.66 3.30
CA ALA A 104 4.02 15.26 2.03
C ALA A 104 2.50 15.46 1.86
N GLY A 105 1.70 15.14 2.89
CA GLY A 105 0.24 15.24 2.85
C GLY A 105 -0.45 14.08 2.13
N ILE A 106 0.28 13.01 1.79
CA ILE A 106 -0.28 11.82 1.16
C ILE A 106 -0.77 10.88 2.25
N ILE A 107 -2.08 10.65 2.28
CA ILE A 107 -2.74 9.74 3.22
C ILE A 107 -3.34 8.60 2.41
N MET A 108 -3.00 7.37 2.77
CA MET A 108 -3.49 6.16 2.13
C MET A 108 -4.05 5.20 3.17
N PRO A 109 -5.25 4.63 2.95
CA PRO A 109 -5.88 3.73 3.92
C PRO A 109 -5.11 2.41 4.03
N ILE A 110 -5.13 1.81 5.22
CA ILE A 110 -4.59 0.48 5.47
C ILE A 110 -5.55 -0.56 4.89
N VAL A 111 -5.05 -1.61 4.26
CA VAL A 111 -5.88 -2.70 3.74
C VAL A 111 -5.84 -3.88 4.71
N CYS A 112 -7.01 -4.33 5.16
CA CYS A 112 -7.17 -5.42 6.10
C CYS A 112 -8.18 -6.47 5.60
N THR A 113 -8.00 -7.71 6.05
CA THR A 113 -9.07 -8.71 6.08
C THR A 113 -10.10 -8.37 7.15
N PRO A 114 -11.30 -9.01 7.15
CA PRO A 114 -12.39 -8.66 8.07
C PRO A 114 -12.04 -8.88 9.55
N ASP A 115 -11.13 -9.82 9.84
CA ASP A 115 -10.60 -10.07 11.18
C ASP A 115 -9.59 -9.00 11.67
N GLY A 116 -9.18 -8.08 10.79
CA GLY A 116 -8.25 -6.99 11.07
C GLY A 116 -6.79 -7.33 10.86
N LYS A 117 -6.47 -8.48 10.25
CA LYS A 117 -5.10 -8.75 9.79
C LYS A 117 -4.77 -7.79 8.64
N VAL A 118 -3.66 -7.06 8.79
CA VAL A 118 -3.17 -6.13 7.77
C VAL A 118 -2.55 -6.93 6.63
N ILE A 119 -3.01 -6.62 5.42
CA ILE A 119 -2.50 -7.12 4.15
C ILE A 119 -1.55 -6.10 3.52
N ASN A 120 -1.89 -4.80 3.60
CA ASN A 120 -1.02 -3.74 3.11
C ASN A 120 -1.15 -2.48 3.98
N GLY A 121 -0.02 -1.82 4.26
CA GLY A 121 0.08 -0.66 5.12
C GLY A 121 0.47 -0.95 6.56
N ILE A 122 1.22 -2.02 6.84
CA ILE A 122 1.71 -2.31 8.19
C ILE A 122 2.62 -1.18 8.71
N GLY A 123 3.46 -0.61 7.84
CA GLY A 123 4.31 0.54 8.19
C GLY A 123 3.48 1.79 8.51
N ARG A 124 2.34 1.97 7.85
CA ARG A 124 1.40 3.08 8.14
C ARG A 124 0.72 2.88 9.49
N LEU A 125 0.34 1.65 9.83
CA LEU A 125 -0.22 1.33 11.15
C LEU A 125 0.81 1.60 12.26
N GLU A 126 2.04 1.10 12.10
CA GLU A 126 3.11 1.30 13.09
C GLU A 126 3.43 2.79 13.27
N MET A 127 3.52 3.54 12.17
CA MET A 127 3.70 4.99 12.20
C MET A 127 2.58 5.68 12.99
N LEU A 128 1.31 5.33 12.75
CA LEU A 128 0.18 5.95 13.44
C LEU A 128 0.18 5.62 14.93
N ALA A 129 0.59 4.40 15.30
CA ALA A 129 0.76 4.02 16.70
C ALA A 129 1.85 4.84 17.40
N GLU A 130 3.00 5.05 16.74
CA GLU A 130 4.09 5.87 17.26
C GLU A 130 3.67 7.35 17.42
N LEU A 131 2.82 7.84 16.51
CA LEU A 131 2.21 9.16 16.60
C LEU A 131 1.06 9.25 17.64
N LYS A 132 0.75 8.17 18.35
CA LYS A 132 -0.35 8.07 19.32
C LYS A 132 -1.71 8.49 18.72
N ALA A 133 -1.94 8.15 17.45
CA ALA A 133 -3.23 8.37 16.83
C ALA A 133 -4.27 7.38 17.40
N ASP A 134 -5.47 7.85 17.71
CA ASP A 134 -6.54 6.99 18.23
C ASP A 134 -7.11 6.07 17.15
N THR A 135 -7.26 6.62 15.94
CA THR A 135 -7.91 5.96 14.80
C THR A 135 -7.12 6.08 13.51
N CYS A 136 -7.27 5.08 12.64
CA CYS A 136 -6.76 5.07 11.27
C CYS A 136 -7.88 4.75 10.27
N GLU A 137 -7.61 5.04 9.00
CA GLU A 137 -8.48 4.70 7.88
C GLU A 137 -8.14 3.30 7.34
N VAL A 138 -9.16 2.46 7.24
CA VAL A 138 -9.04 1.06 6.82
C VAL A 138 -10.00 0.75 5.69
N VAL A 139 -9.51 0.04 4.69
CA VAL A 139 -10.31 -0.63 3.67
C VAL A 139 -10.31 -2.12 3.98
N TYR A 140 -11.49 -2.71 4.04
CA TYR A 140 -11.66 -4.14 4.20
C TYR A 140 -11.78 -4.85 2.84
N ILE A 141 -11.07 -5.97 2.72
CA ILE A 141 -11.16 -6.91 1.60
C ILE A 141 -11.60 -8.28 2.12
N SER A 142 -12.17 -9.12 1.25
CA SER A 142 -12.53 -10.49 1.63
C SER A 142 -11.28 -11.35 1.84
N GLU A 143 -11.44 -12.50 2.49
CA GLU A 143 -10.37 -13.50 2.62
C GLU A 143 -9.91 -14.01 1.25
N ASP A 144 -10.85 -14.20 0.32
CA ASP A 144 -10.55 -14.64 -1.06
C ASP A 144 -9.71 -13.60 -1.81
N GLU A 145 -9.97 -12.31 -1.57
CA GLU A 145 -9.19 -11.21 -2.14
C GLU A 145 -7.80 -11.10 -1.51
N ALA A 146 -7.62 -11.53 -0.25
CA ALA A 146 -6.44 -11.22 0.56
C ALA A 146 -5.12 -11.71 -0.05
N LYS A 147 -5.07 -12.94 -0.57
CA LYS A 147 -3.83 -13.50 -1.14
C LYS A 147 -3.46 -12.83 -2.46
N PHE A 148 -4.45 -12.52 -3.29
CA PHE A 148 -4.23 -11.78 -4.53
C PHE A 148 -3.79 -10.35 -4.25
N ALA A 149 -4.47 -9.69 -3.30
CA ALA A 149 -4.19 -8.33 -2.85
C ALA A 149 -2.77 -8.20 -2.27
N ASP A 150 -2.34 -9.16 -1.44
CA ASP A 150 -0.98 -9.21 -0.90
C ASP A 150 0.08 -9.28 -2.01
N ALA A 151 -0.12 -10.18 -2.97
CA ALA A 151 0.79 -10.32 -4.11
C ALA A 151 0.88 -9.03 -4.94
N MET A 152 -0.28 -8.43 -5.28
CA MET A 152 -0.35 -7.23 -6.10
C MET A 152 0.18 -5.99 -5.38
N MET A 153 -0.02 -5.87 -4.07
CA MET A 153 0.37 -4.68 -3.32
C MET A 153 1.75 -4.77 -2.68
N ASN A 154 2.33 -5.96 -2.50
CA ASN A 154 3.61 -6.12 -1.80
C ASN A 154 4.72 -6.78 -2.64
N LEU A 155 4.38 -7.53 -3.70
CA LEU A 155 5.36 -8.19 -4.58
C LEU A 155 5.50 -7.49 -5.94
N LEU A 156 4.42 -6.86 -6.43
CA LEU A 156 4.47 -6.04 -7.63
C LEU A 156 5.05 -4.65 -7.28
N THR A 157 6.38 -4.57 -7.25
CA THR A 157 7.10 -3.31 -7.07
C THR A 157 7.45 -2.70 -8.43
N MET A 158 7.37 -1.37 -8.56
CA MET A 158 7.86 -0.65 -9.74
C MET A 158 9.37 -0.40 -9.71
N ASP A 159 10.07 -0.91 -8.69
CA ASP A 159 11.51 -0.73 -8.45
C ASP A 159 12.39 -1.66 -9.31
N PHE A 160 11.98 -1.94 -10.54
CA PHE A 160 12.71 -2.86 -11.41
C PHE A 160 13.98 -2.25 -12.03
N ASN A 161 14.21 -0.93 -11.87
CA ASN A 161 15.39 -0.32 -12.46
C ASN A 161 15.77 1.07 -11.90
N ILE A 162 15.80 1.26 -10.58
CA ILE A 162 16.34 2.52 -10.03
C ILE A 162 17.85 2.62 -10.25
N HIS A 163 18.57 1.49 -10.23
CA HIS A 163 20.02 1.46 -10.38
C HIS A 163 20.52 1.94 -11.75
N GLU A 164 19.84 1.60 -12.87
CA GLU A 164 20.28 2.08 -14.20
C GLU A 164 19.63 3.41 -14.60
N ARG A 165 18.44 3.77 -14.09
CA ARG A 165 17.75 5.02 -14.50
C ARG A 165 18.20 6.29 -13.77
N TYR A 166 18.82 6.17 -12.59
CA TYR A 166 19.20 7.34 -11.79
C TYR A 166 20.72 7.58 -11.74
N GLU A 167 21.52 6.86 -12.53
CA GLU A 167 22.97 7.09 -12.61
C GLU A 167 23.30 8.55 -12.98
N ASP A 168 22.48 9.16 -13.85
CA ASP A 168 22.62 10.56 -14.29
C ASP A 168 22.07 11.60 -13.29
N LEU A 169 21.19 11.21 -12.36
CA LEU A 169 20.61 12.12 -11.36
C LEU A 169 21.42 12.16 -10.05
N LEU A 170 22.39 11.25 -9.90
CA LEU A 170 23.26 11.11 -8.73
C LEU A 170 24.70 11.57 -9.01
N ARG A 171 24.96 12.17 -10.17
CA ARG A 171 26.23 12.85 -10.52
C ARG A 171 26.10 14.36 -10.43
#